data_AF-A0A315BAM1-F1
#
_entry.id   AF-A0A315BAM1-F1
#
_cell.length_a   1.000
_cell.length_b   1.000
_cell.length_c   1.000
_cell.angle_alpha   90.00
_cell.angle_beta   90.00
_cell.angle_gamma   90.00
#
_symmetry.space_group_name_H-M   'P 1'
#
loop_
_entity.id
_entity.type
_entity.pdbx_description
1 polymer ?
#
loop_
_entity_poly.entity_id
_entity_poly.type
_entity_poly.pdbx_seq_one_letter_code
_entity_poly.pdbx_strand_id
1 'polypeptide(L)'
;MQVALGGTALAAQQAMAQAMVNEKDPQAAALGYAADTTKVDAKKFPKHAASQKCNNCALYQAKATDPAGGCPLFAGKQVHGNGWCSAWAKKA
;
A
#
# COMPACT_ATOMS: atom_id res chain seq x y z
N MET A 1 37.70 -1.49 40.16
CA MET A 1 37.98 -2.77 39.47
C MET A 1 36.69 -3.21 38.78
N GLN A 2 36.78 -3.60 37.51
CA GLN A 2 35.69 -3.74 36.53
C GLN A 2 34.78 -4.95 36.79
N VAL A 3 33.48 -4.82 36.45
CA VAL A 3 32.67 -5.64 35.51
C VAL A 3 31.19 -5.21 35.66
N ALA A 4 30.33 -5.03 34.65
CA ALA A 4 30.41 -5.01 33.21
C ALA A 4 29.23 -4.15 32.69
N LEU A 5 29.44 -3.48 31.56
CA LEU A 5 28.55 -2.52 30.92
C LEU A 5 27.40 -3.21 30.15
N GLY A 6 26.24 -2.53 30.12
CA GLY A 6 25.44 -2.40 28.90
C GLY A 6 24.59 -3.59 28.47
N GLY A 7 23.57 -3.93 29.26
CA GLY A 7 22.44 -4.76 28.82
C GLY A 7 21.22 -3.91 28.48
N THR A 8 21.22 -3.22 27.34
CA THR A 8 19.96 -2.78 26.71
C THR A 8 19.83 -3.55 25.41
N ALA A 9 19.00 -4.58 25.45
CA ALA A 9 18.54 -5.31 24.30
C ALA A 9 18.15 -4.31 23.21
N LEU A 10 18.84 -4.39 22.08
CA LEU A 10 18.35 -3.87 20.81
C LEU A 10 16.98 -4.51 20.61
N ALA A 11 15.92 -3.77 20.92
CA ALA A 11 14.61 -4.05 20.37
C ALA A 11 14.77 -3.94 18.86
N ALA A 12 15.13 -5.05 18.22
CA ALA A 12 14.99 -5.23 16.81
C ALA A 12 13.50 -5.03 16.55
N GLN A 13 13.14 -3.81 16.14
CA GLN A 13 11.85 -3.50 15.58
C GLN A 13 11.74 -4.39 14.34
N GLN A 14 11.26 -5.62 14.53
CA GLN A 14 10.91 -6.50 13.44
C GLN A 14 9.78 -5.75 12.73
N ALA A 15 10.13 -5.04 11.66
CA ALA A 15 9.18 -4.52 10.70
C ALA A 15 8.48 -5.75 10.12
N MET A 16 7.40 -6.18 10.78
CA MET A 16 6.52 -7.22 10.30
C MET A 16 6.04 -6.74 8.95
N ALA A 17 6.53 -7.37 7.87
CA ALA A 17 6.06 -7.08 6.53
C ALA A 17 4.55 -7.31 6.51
N GLN A 18 3.79 -6.25 6.27
CA GLN A 18 2.33 -6.32 6.18
C GLN A 18 1.96 -7.16 4.95
N ALA A 19 0.87 -7.93 5.03
CA ALA A 19 0.41 -8.71 3.89
C ALA A 19 -0.05 -7.78 2.74
N MET A 20 0.13 -8.21 1.49
CA MET A 20 -0.44 -7.48 0.35
C MET A 20 -1.97 -7.63 0.31
N VAL A 21 -2.67 -6.61 -0.18
CA VAL A 21 -4.10 -6.70 -0.49
C VAL A 21 -4.33 -7.75 -1.57
N ASN A 22 -5.26 -8.66 -1.34
CA ASN A 22 -5.72 -9.61 -2.35
C ASN A 22 -6.93 -8.99 -3.06
N GLU A 23 -6.92 -8.95 -4.39
CA GLU A 23 -8.02 -8.40 -5.20
C GLU A 23 -9.37 -9.12 -4.94
N LYS A 24 -9.33 -10.35 -4.43
CA LYS A 24 -10.51 -11.14 -4.05
C LYS A 24 -11.05 -10.84 -2.65
N ASP A 25 -10.33 -10.04 -1.85
CA ASP A 25 -10.84 -9.61 -0.56
C ASP A 25 -12.14 -8.79 -0.76
N PRO A 26 -13.17 -8.93 0.09
CA PRO A 26 -14.44 -8.24 -0.11
C PRO A 26 -14.30 -6.71 -0.26
N GLN A 27 -13.43 -6.10 0.54
CA GLN A 27 -13.15 -4.66 0.46
C GLN A 27 -12.39 -4.26 -0.81
N ALA A 28 -11.45 -5.11 -1.26
CA ALA A 28 -10.72 -4.88 -2.51
C ALA A 28 -11.66 -4.95 -3.71
N ALA A 29 -12.53 -5.96 -3.75
CA ALA A 29 -13.56 -6.11 -4.77
C ALA A 29 -14.55 -4.93 -4.77
N ALA A 30 -15.00 -4.47 -3.59
CA ALA A 30 -15.91 -3.32 -3.46
C ALA A 30 -15.30 -2.02 -4.00
N LEU A 31 -14.00 -1.80 -3.78
CA LEU A 31 -13.27 -0.64 -4.29
C LEU A 31 -12.69 -0.84 -5.69
N GLY A 32 -12.87 -2.02 -6.31
CA GLY A 32 -12.26 -2.35 -7.59
C GLY A 32 -10.74 -2.25 -7.58
N TYR A 33 -10.10 -2.70 -6.49
CA TYR A 33 -8.65 -2.71 -6.39
C TYR A 33 -8.03 -3.65 -7.43
N ALA A 34 -7.04 -3.14 -8.16
CA ALA A 34 -6.14 -3.93 -8.98
C ALA A 34 -4.69 -3.67 -8.52
N ALA A 35 -3.88 -4.72 -8.42
CA ALA A 35 -2.45 -4.63 -8.11
C ALA A 35 -1.64 -3.93 -9.22
N ASP A 36 -2.23 -3.84 -10.41
CA ASP A 36 -1.68 -3.18 -11.59
C ASP A 36 -2.76 -2.31 -12.24
N THR A 37 -2.53 -1.01 -12.27
CA THR A 37 -3.45 -0.01 -12.85
C THR A 37 -3.82 -0.32 -14.31
N THR A 38 -2.96 -1.01 -15.06
CA THR A 38 -3.24 -1.38 -16.46
C THR A 38 -4.28 -2.50 -16.60
N LYS A 39 -4.60 -3.19 -15.50
CA LYS A 39 -5.57 -4.30 -15.45
C LYS A 39 -6.94 -3.88 -14.90
N VAL A 40 -7.13 -2.59 -14.65
CA VAL A 40 -8.42 -2.07 -14.18
C VAL A 40 -9.50 -2.29 -15.25
N ASP A 41 -10.67 -2.75 -14.81
CA ASP A 41 -11.83 -2.93 -15.69
C ASP A 41 -12.37 -1.56 -16.14
N ALA A 42 -11.99 -1.16 -17.35
CA ALA A 42 -12.39 0.12 -17.95
C ALA A 42 -13.91 0.26 -18.15
N LYS A 43 -14.66 -0.85 -18.22
CA LYS A 43 -16.13 -0.79 -18.32
C LYS A 43 -16.76 -0.39 -16.99
N LYS A 44 -16.18 -0.88 -15.88
CA LYS A 44 -16.62 -0.53 -14.52
C LYS A 44 -16.12 0.85 -14.08
N PHE A 45 -14.93 1.24 -14.53
CA PHE A 45 -14.28 2.48 -14.12
C PHE A 45 -13.90 3.36 -15.32
N PRO A 46 -14.88 3.94 -16.04
CA PRO A 46 -14.63 4.71 -17.26
C PRO A 46 -13.82 6.01 -17.05
N LYS A 47 -13.65 6.44 -15.79
CA LYS A 47 -12.85 7.63 -15.41
C LYS A 47 -11.41 7.28 -15.00
N HIS A 48 -11.08 5.99 -14.96
CA HIS A 48 -9.72 5.54 -14.70
C HIS A 48 -8.78 6.00 -15.83
N ALA A 49 -7.54 6.31 -15.46
CA ALA A 49 -6.46 6.49 -16.42
C ALA A 49 -5.24 5.71 -15.91
N ALA A 50 -4.45 5.11 -16.81
CA ALA A 50 -3.25 4.34 -16.45
C ALA A 50 -2.17 5.16 -15.71
N SER A 51 -2.26 6.49 -15.74
CA SER A 51 -1.42 7.38 -14.93
C SER A 51 -1.83 7.42 -13.46
N GLN A 52 -3.05 7.02 -13.11
CA GLN A 52 -3.55 6.95 -11.73
C GLN A 52 -3.00 5.68 -11.07
N LYS A 53 -2.18 5.86 -10.03
CA LYS A 53 -1.50 4.76 -9.34
C LYS A 53 -1.55 4.98 -7.84
N CYS A 54 -1.44 3.92 -7.05
CA CYS A 54 -1.32 4.06 -5.60
C CYS A 54 -0.14 4.98 -5.24
N ASN A 55 1.03 4.84 -5.87
CA ASN A 55 2.20 5.64 -5.53
C ASN A 55 2.07 7.16 -5.78
N ASN A 56 1.09 7.59 -6.58
CA ASN A 56 0.74 9.01 -6.77
C ASN A 56 -0.63 9.39 -6.20
N CYS A 57 -1.23 8.49 -5.42
CA CYS A 57 -2.46 8.74 -4.67
C CYS A 57 -2.15 9.50 -3.37
N ALA A 58 -3.03 10.42 -2.99
CA ALA A 58 -2.96 11.15 -1.72
C ALA A 58 -3.02 10.22 -0.49
N LEU A 59 -3.62 9.02 -0.64
CA LEU A 59 -3.83 8.06 0.44
C LEU A 59 -2.66 7.07 0.65
N TYR A 60 -1.64 7.10 -0.21
CA TYR A 60 -0.54 6.14 -0.15
C TYR A 60 0.49 6.50 0.92
N GLN A 61 0.70 5.56 1.84
CA GLN A 61 1.52 5.73 3.06
C GLN A 61 2.90 5.08 2.87
N ALA A 62 3.60 5.47 1.80
CA ALA A 62 5.02 5.15 1.55
C ALA A 62 5.61 6.17 0.57
N LYS A 63 6.91 6.08 0.26
CA LYS A 63 7.53 6.96 -0.74
C LYS A 63 7.02 6.58 -2.13
N ALA A 64 6.92 7.55 -3.04
CA ALA A 64 6.43 7.30 -4.40
C ALA A 64 7.28 6.27 -5.19
N THR A 65 8.54 6.09 -4.79
CA THR A 65 9.48 5.12 -5.35
C THR A 65 9.36 3.72 -4.73
N ASP A 66 8.65 3.58 -3.60
CA ASP A 66 8.52 2.30 -2.92
C ASP A 66 7.51 1.43 -3.68
N PRO A 67 7.83 0.12 -3.90
CA PRO A 67 6.99 -0.77 -4.70
C PRO A 67 5.67 -1.13 -4.01
N ALA A 68 5.57 -0.95 -2.69
CA ALA A 68 4.39 -1.22 -1.89
C ALA A 68 4.34 -0.29 -0.67
N GLY A 69 3.12 -0.01 -0.20
CA GLY A 69 2.89 0.91 0.90
C GLY A 69 1.51 0.76 1.50
N GLY A 70 1.32 1.33 2.70
CA GLY A 70 0.01 1.31 3.35
C GLY A 70 -1.01 2.16 2.59
N CYS A 71 -2.29 1.83 2.77
CA CYS A 71 -3.41 2.65 2.36
C CYS A 71 -4.45 2.57 3.49
N PRO A 72 -4.98 3.70 4.02
CA PRO A 72 -5.92 3.68 5.14
C PRO A 72 -7.22 2.92 4.83
N LEU A 73 -7.57 2.76 3.55
CA LEU A 73 -8.71 1.96 3.11
C LEU A 73 -8.46 0.45 3.20
N PHE A 74 -7.21 0.01 3.38
CA PHE A 74 -6.81 -1.40 3.47
C PHE A 74 -6.00 -1.64 4.75
N ALA A 75 -6.60 -1.37 5.91
CA ALA A 75 -5.95 -1.47 7.21
C ALA A 75 -5.25 -2.84 7.41
N GLY A 76 -4.02 -2.81 7.90
CA GLY A 76 -3.22 -4.02 8.15
C GLY A 76 -2.60 -4.65 6.90
N LYS A 77 -2.77 -4.04 5.71
CA LYS A 77 -2.28 -4.55 4.43
C LYS A 77 -1.56 -3.47 3.62
N GLN A 78 -0.77 -3.91 2.65
CA GLN A 78 -0.10 -3.04 1.68
C GLN A 78 -0.74 -3.13 0.30
N VAL A 79 -0.79 -2.00 -0.39
CA VAL A 79 -1.12 -1.93 -1.81
C VAL A 79 0.15 -1.83 -2.64
N HIS A 80 0.14 -2.43 -3.83
CA HIS A 80 1.18 -2.21 -4.83
C HIS A 80 1.23 -0.74 -5.25
N GLY A 81 2.42 -0.16 -5.35
CA GLY A 81 2.60 1.22 -5.81
C GLY A 81 2.05 1.44 -7.23
N ASN A 82 2.12 0.43 -8.09
CA ASN A 82 1.51 0.44 -9.44
C ASN A 82 0.02 0.08 -9.46
N GLY A 83 -0.58 -0.24 -8.32
CA GLY A 83 -1.99 -0.60 -8.23
C GLY A 83 -2.92 0.61 -8.33
N TRP A 84 -4.23 0.36 -8.27
CA TRP A 84 -5.27 1.38 -8.32
C TRP A 84 -6.55 0.88 -7.63
N CYS A 85 -7.38 1.78 -7.11
CA CYS A 85 -8.76 1.49 -6.73
C CYS A 85 -9.64 2.73 -7.01
N SER A 86 -10.96 2.56 -6.99
CA SER A 86 -11.93 3.61 -7.30
C SER A 86 -11.86 4.86 -6.42
N ALA A 87 -11.26 4.74 -5.23
CA ALA A 87 -11.01 5.84 -4.30
C ALA A 87 -9.69 6.58 -4.55
N TRP A 88 -9.03 6.34 -5.69
CA TRP A 88 -7.83 7.09 -6.06
C TRP A 88 -8.10 8.61 -6.03
N ALA A 89 -7.23 9.33 -5.34
CA ALA A 89 -7.27 10.78 -5.25
C ALA A 89 -5.90 11.32 -5.61
N LYS A 90 -5.85 12.30 -6.53
CA LYS A 90 -4.61 12.94 -6.95
C LYS A 90 -3.90 13.54 -5.74
N LYS A 91 -2.60 13.23 -5.57
CA LYS A 91 -1.74 13.93 -4.61
C LYS A 91 -1.60 15.40 -5.04
N ALA A 92 -1.84 16.33 -4.11
CA ALA A 92 -1.70 17.77 -4.32
C ALA A 92 -0.23 18.14 -4.61
#